data_AF-A0A812TY49-F1
#
_entry.id   AF-A0A812TY49-F1
#
_cell.length_a   1.000
_cell.length_b   1.000
_cell.length_c   1.000
_cell.angle_alpha   90.00
_cell.angle_beta   90.00
_cell.angle_gamma   90.00
#
_symmetry.space_group_name_H-M   'P 1'
#
loop_
_entity.id
_entity.type
_entity.pdbx_description
1 polymer ?
#
loop_
_entity_poly.entity_id
_entity_poly.type
_entity_poly.pdbx_seq_one_letter_code
_entity_poly.pdbx_strand_id
1 'polypeptide(L)'
;MKNMSVKLTPEEDQYDVHGYSVNRHWVQGPNSVFTSIMSAMLTGDLRGYDAFFFMEMDAVPIKAGWLEQFEKEALEMPTQNMAIRGSKYLGHKWDAFKHLMPAHVVEHINGNAIYNLKHPWLKFLHDTFTAKGNIQMAEEMAFDVAFAMITQAAMDGREDEFAAAFSQSKGTDRTYCGDSMLIGNYANTLLNHSFDVPTYIRHGSDRNLFHSLADDQVTLGVAVYDQSTGHIMNTTRSNHPFKNVLMLQYFPGKKAVEKIASPSGEVMVTTQQATQEPHMHLCEVAKLATTPWFALTDNYHVINAPVTVLMDHSDPQMPVPVMPYVHGCERGDCQASLDQATDLFGVHLKYHHDPYELVFSTRDARDFCSSWKQAAASKSWKSCELAYGPTADDYVAWKISTNKTNLIATPKNKALYGWRAWTQRWAPAPVDMRQCRVQVYGFIEYHHALGNISSCEKRIEDKWGCKADPDCKWIPKFQSGVCVRDWSYHYKVLKKARKRHWKPRWRVKPWRRWHKGRSWAQTEGGNYDSLAQEPHPDDENVHEDPVHFMQLSKKRGPEL
;
A
#
# COMPACT_ATOMS: atom_id res chain seq x y z
N MET A 1 -3.69 -31.87 -31.67
CA MET A 1 -4.17 -31.59 -30.30
C MET A 1 -5.63 -32.02 -30.23
N LYS A 2 -5.97 -33.02 -29.39
CA LYS A 2 -7.39 -33.30 -29.08
C LYS A 2 -7.99 -32.07 -28.41
N ASN A 3 -9.28 -31.85 -28.62
CA ASN A 3 -10.03 -30.68 -28.16
C ASN A 3 -10.01 -30.60 -26.61
N MET A 4 -9.08 -29.84 -26.03
CA MET A 4 -9.01 -29.54 -24.59
C MET A 4 -10.00 -28.42 -24.19
N SER A 5 -11.01 -28.16 -25.03
CA SER A 5 -12.06 -27.20 -24.74
C SER A 5 -12.94 -27.72 -23.61
N VAL A 6 -13.10 -26.90 -22.58
CA VAL A 6 -13.96 -27.13 -21.41
C VAL A 6 -15.43 -26.80 -21.69
N LYS A 7 -15.78 -26.35 -22.91
CA LYS A 7 -17.16 -26.07 -23.38
C LYS A 7 -18.00 -25.23 -22.41
N LEU A 8 -17.41 -24.18 -21.86
CA LEU A 8 -18.08 -23.23 -20.96
C LEU A 8 -19.07 -22.35 -21.73
N THR A 9 -20.16 -21.93 -21.07
CA THR A 9 -21.02 -20.88 -21.60
C THR A 9 -20.33 -19.51 -21.52
N PRO A 10 -20.79 -18.49 -22.28
CA PRO A 10 -20.24 -17.13 -22.18
C PRO A 10 -20.33 -16.51 -20.78
N GLU A 11 -21.22 -17.00 -19.91
CA GLU A 11 -21.35 -16.58 -18.51
C GLU A 11 -20.33 -17.27 -17.59
N GLU A 12 -20.00 -18.52 -17.89
CA GLU A 12 -18.99 -19.32 -17.18
C GLU A 12 -17.55 -19.00 -17.64
N ASP A 13 -17.40 -18.50 -18.87
CA ASP A 13 -16.14 -18.05 -19.49
C ASP A 13 -15.85 -16.56 -19.19
N GLN A 14 -16.16 -16.12 -17.96
CA GLN A 14 -15.84 -14.78 -17.48
C GLN A 14 -14.94 -14.84 -16.25
N TYR A 15 -13.69 -14.46 -16.44
CA TYR A 15 -12.81 -14.14 -15.32
C TYR A 15 -12.92 -12.65 -14.98
N ASP A 16 -13.71 -12.32 -13.96
CA ASP A 16 -13.82 -10.97 -13.42
C ASP A 16 -13.29 -10.94 -11.97
N VAL A 17 -12.12 -10.32 -11.79
CA VAL A 17 -11.46 -10.13 -10.49
C VAL A 17 -12.26 -9.25 -9.51
N HIS A 18 -13.23 -8.49 -10.00
CA HIS A 18 -14.19 -7.72 -9.21
C HIS A 18 -15.56 -8.42 -9.12
N GLY A 19 -15.74 -9.48 -9.89
CA GLY A 19 -16.95 -10.23 -10.06
C GLY A 19 -17.26 -11.18 -8.90
N TYR A 20 -16.32 -11.50 -8.00
CA TYR A 20 -16.56 -12.47 -6.91
C TYR A 20 -17.78 -12.14 -6.03
N SER A 21 -18.20 -10.86 -5.99
CA SER A 21 -19.37 -10.40 -5.23
C SER A 21 -20.70 -10.46 -6.01
N VAL A 22 -20.64 -10.66 -7.33
CA VAL A 22 -21.79 -10.56 -8.25
C VAL A 22 -21.94 -11.77 -9.20
N ASN A 23 -20.84 -12.46 -9.52
CA ASN A 23 -20.79 -13.66 -10.32
C ASN A 23 -20.25 -14.82 -9.47
N ARG A 24 -21.14 -15.76 -9.15
CA ARG A 24 -20.81 -16.98 -8.41
C ARG A 24 -19.80 -17.87 -9.14
N HIS A 25 -19.73 -17.79 -10.47
CA HIS A 25 -18.94 -18.64 -11.36
C HIS A 25 -17.57 -18.05 -11.74
N TRP A 26 -17.11 -17.01 -11.03
CA TRP A 26 -15.90 -16.24 -11.37
C TRP A 26 -14.60 -17.07 -11.49
N VAL A 27 -14.55 -18.28 -10.89
CA VAL A 27 -13.42 -19.23 -10.95
C VAL A 27 -13.64 -20.45 -11.83
N GLN A 28 -14.84 -20.61 -12.42
CA GLN A 28 -15.20 -21.84 -13.11
C GLN A 28 -14.30 -22.11 -14.32
N GLY A 29 -13.95 -21.07 -15.08
CA GLY A 29 -12.97 -21.15 -16.18
C GLY A 29 -11.62 -21.73 -15.75
N PRO A 30 -10.87 -21.03 -14.88
CA PRO A 30 -9.60 -21.52 -14.34
C PRO A 30 -9.68 -22.92 -13.72
N ASN A 31 -10.71 -23.19 -12.92
CA ASN A 31 -10.90 -24.51 -12.29
C ASN A 31 -11.13 -25.61 -13.33
N SER A 32 -11.89 -25.34 -14.39
CA SER A 32 -12.15 -26.30 -15.47
C SER A 32 -10.90 -26.63 -16.26
N VAL A 33 -10.04 -25.64 -16.51
CA VAL A 33 -8.74 -25.85 -17.17
C VAL A 33 -7.84 -26.73 -16.29
N PHE A 34 -7.70 -26.38 -15.01
CA PHE A 34 -6.90 -27.15 -14.06
C PHE A 34 -7.37 -28.61 -13.95
N THR A 35 -8.67 -28.82 -13.71
CA THR A 35 -9.24 -30.17 -13.53
C THR A 35 -9.15 -31.02 -14.79
N SER A 36 -9.30 -30.42 -15.98
CA SER A 36 -9.13 -31.13 -17.25
C SER A 36 -7.69 -31.63 -17.44
N ILE A 37 -6.70 -30.78 -17.14
CA ILE A 37 -5.28 -31.16 -17.21
C ILE A 37 -4.96 -32.24 -16.17
N MET A 38 -5.37 -32.02 -14.91
CA MET A 38 -5.09 -32.95 -13.82
C MET A 38 -5.74 -34.32 -14.04
N SER A 39 -6.99 -34.36 -14.54
CA SER A 39 -7.66 -35.60 -14.93
C SER A 39 -6.88 -36.34 -16.03
N ALA A 40 -6.40 -35.62 -17.05
CA ALA A 40 -5.61 -36.23 -18.12
C ALA A 40 -4.31 -36.86 -17.59
N MET A 41 -3.66 -36.24 -16.60
CA MET A 41 -2.40 -36.72 -16.00
C MET A 41 -2.60 -37.85 -14.98
N LEU A 42 -3.62 -37.78 -14.12
CA LEU A 42 -3.88 -38.79 -13.09
C LEU A 42 -4.57 -40.05 -13.64
N THR A 43 -5.56 -39.88 -14.52
CA THR A 43 -6.44 -40.98 -14.94
C THR A 43 -6.53 -41.16 -16.46
N GLY A 44 -6.12 -40.18 -17.26
CA GLY A 44 -6.30 -40.17 -18.71
C GLY A 44 -5.06 -40.49 -19.56
N ASP A 45 -5.04 -39.92 -20.77
CA ASP A 45 -4.08 -40.21 -21.84
C ASP A 45 -2.65 -39.69 -21.56
N LEU A 46 -2.46 -38.82 -20.55
CA LEU A 46 -1.17 -38.25 -20.18
C LEU A 46 -0.54 -38.95 -18.96
N ARG A 47 -0.94 -40.19 -18.68
CA ARG A 47 -0.33 -41.01 -17.63
C ARG A 47 1.14 -41.29 -17.94
N GLY A 48 1.97 -41.31 -16.89
CA GLY A 48 3.40 -41.65 -16.98
C GLY A 48 4.35 -40.59 -16.45
N TYR A 49 3.84 -39.40 -16.09
CA TYR A 49 4.62 -38.37 -15.42
C TYR A 49 4.59 -38.56 -13.89
N ASP A 50 5.70 -38.24 -13.24
CA ASP A 50 5.86 -38.32 -11.79
C ASP A 50 5.41 -37.02 -11.09
N ALA A 51 5.65 -35.89 -11.76
CA ALA A 51 5.31 -34.57 -11.28
C ALA A 51 4.84 -33.68 -12.43
N PHE A 52 4.06 -32.66 -12.07
CA PHE A 52 3.53 -31.66 -12.98
C PHE A 52 3.73 -30.27 -12.38
N PHE A 53 4.24 -29.32 -13.15
CA PHE A 53 4.26 -27.91 -12.74
C PHE A 53 3.18 -27.16 -13.51
N PHE A 54 2.18 -26.63 -12.79
CA PHE A 54 1.21 -25.72 -13.39
C PHE A 54 1.80 -24.31 -13.35
N MET A 55 2.00 -23.71 -14.51
CA MET A 55 2.49 -22.34 -14.66
C MET A 55 1.41 -21.54 -15.35
N GLU A 56 0.75 -20.68 -14.60
CA GLU A 56 -0.25 -19.72 -15.07
C GLU A 56 0.38 -18.70 -16.02
N MET A 57 -0.44 -18.07 -16.85
CA MET A 57 0.02 -17.20 -17.93
C MET A 57 0.68 -15.90 -17.44
N ASP A 58 0.43 -15.51 -16.19
CA ASP A 58 0.97 -14.31 -15.55
C ASP A 58 2.19 -14.62 -14.64
N ALA A 59 2.75 -15.82 -14.77
CA ALA A 59 4.02 -16.22 -14.16
C ALA A 59 5.20 -16.03 -15.13
N VAL A 60 6.32 -15.47 -14.65
CA VAL A 60 7.50 -15.18 -15.46
C VAL A 60 8.78 -15.67 -14.77
N PRO A 61 9.67 -16.41 -15.46
CA PRO A 61 11.00 -16.75 -14.93
C PRO A 61 11.90 -15.50 -14.89
N ILE A 62 12.54 -15.25 -13.75
CA ILE A 62 13.38 -14.07 -13.50
C ILE A 62 14.86 -14.42 -13.24
N LYS A 63 15.21 -15.71 -13.20
CA LYS A 63 16.59 -16.19 -13.04
C LYS A 63 16.88 -17.34 -14.00
N ALA A 64 18.10 -17.40 -14.51
CA ALA A 64 18.61 -18.61 -15.15
C ALA A 64 18.67 -19.77 -14.15
N GLY A 65 18.62 -21.01 -14.62
CA GLY A 65 18.65 -22.19 -13.76
C GLY A 65 17.28 -22.61 -13.18
N TRP A 66 16.18 -22.00 -13.64
CA TRP A 66 14.85 -22.25 -13.05
C TRP A 66 14.32 -23.65 -13.35
N LEU A 67 14.67 -24.24 -14.50
CA LEU A 67 14.29 -25.61 -14.85
C LEU A 67 15.02 -26.63 -13.98
N GLU A 68 16.30 -26.39 -13.70
CA GLU A 68 17.13 -27.21 -12.81
C GLU A 68 16.62 -27.12 -11.37
N GLN A 69 16.21 -25.93 -10.93
CA GLN A 69 15.56 -25.77 -9.63
C GLN A 69 14.21 -26.52 -9.59
N PHE A 70 13.42 -26.46 -10.66
CA PHE A 70 12.17 -27.22 -10.77
C PHE A 70 12.41 -28.74 -10.66
N GLU A 71 13.34 -29.27 -11.46
CA GLU A 71 13.70 -30.69 -11.44
C GLU A 71 14.14 -31.13 -10.04
N LYS A 72 15.02 -30.34 -9.40
CA LYS A 72 15.47 -30.60 -8.04
C LYS A 72 14.31 -30.68 -7.05
N GLU A 73 13.41 -29.69 -7.07
CA GLU A 73 12.28 -29.68 -6.14
C GLU A 73 11.32 -30.83 -6.38
N ALA A 74 11.05 -31.19 -7.64
CA ALA A 74 10.19 -32.30 -8.01
C ALA A 74 10.77 -33.66 -7.56
N LEU A 75 12.09 -33.86 -7.69
CA LEU A 75 12.77 -35.08 -7.25
C LEU A 75 12.80 -35.22 -5.71
N GLU A 76 12.79 -34.12 -4.97
CA GLU A 76 12.75 -34.13 -3.51
C GLU A 76 11.36 -34.51 -2.95
N MET A 77 10.28 -34.13 -3.64
CA MET A 77 8.90 -34.27 -3.15
C MET A 77 8.54 -35.69 -2.68
N PRO A 78 8.85 -36.79 -3.39
CA PRO A 78 8.53 -38.13 -2.93
C PRO A 78 9.21 -38.49 -1.61
N THR A 79 10.50 -38.12 -1.46
CA THR A 79 11.26 -38.42 -0.24
C THR A 79 10.81 -37.61 0.97
N GLN A 80 10.23 -36.44 0.72
CA GLN A 80 9.69 -35.55 1.74
C GLN A 80 8.18 -35.72 1.96
N ASN A 81 7.56 -36.71 1.32
CA ASN A 81 6.13 -37.01 1.40
C ASN A 81 5.24 -35.79 1.08
N MET A 82 5.63 -35.05 0.03
CA MET A 82 4.92 -33.87 -0.44
C MET A 82 3.98 -34.24 -1.58
N ALA A 83 2.71 -33.82 -1.46
CA ALA A 83 1.73 -33.92 -2.53
C ALA A 83 1.79 -32.69 -3.45
N ILE A 84 1.95 -31.51 -2.86
CA ILE A 84 1.97 -30.22 -3.54
C ILE A 84 3.08 -29.36 -2.95
N ARG A 85 3.85 -28.68 -3.82
CA ARG A 85 4.94 -27.77 -3.44
C ARG A 85 4.86 -26.52 -4.30
N GLY A 86 4.60 -25.37 -3.70
CA GLY A 86 4.48 -24.09 -4.41
C GLY A 86 4.84 -22.95 -3.47
N SER A 87 4.17 -21.82 -3.51
CA SER A 87 4.35 -20.79 -2.48
C SER A 87 3.04 -20.26 -1.94
N LYS A 88 3.06 -19.98 -0.65
CA LYS A 88 2.00 -19.21 0.02
C LYS A 88 2.05 -17.76 -0.43
N TYR A 89 0.98 -17.01 -0.18
CA TYR A 89 0.96 -15.58 -0.46
C TYR A 89 2.10 -14.83 0.26
N LEU A 90 3.03 -14.28 -0.52
CA LEU A 90 4.18 -13.48 -0.04
C LEU A 90 3.95 -11.97 -0.17
N GLY A 91 2.81 -11.55 -0.71
CA GLY A 91 2.47 -10.14 -0.80
C GLY A 91 1.99 -9.54 0.52
N HIS A 92 1.77 -8.24 0.51
CA HIS A 92 1.36 -7.44 1.67
C HIS A 92 0.00 -6.76 1.50
N LYS A 93 -0.70 -6.99 0.38
CA LYS A 93 -2.04 -6.41 0.13
C LYS A 93 -3.05 -6.86 1.18
N TRP A 94 -2.83 -8.04 1.76
CA TRP A 94 -3.71 -8.59 2.78
C TRP A 94 -3.33 -8.15 4.19
N ASP A 95 -2.14 -7.58 4.45
CA ASP A 95 -1.63 -7.32 5.81
C ASP A 95 -2.65 -6.65 6.74
N ALA A 96 -3.34 -5.62 6.24
CA ALA A 96 -4.30 -4.84 7.02
C ALA A 96 -5.52 -5.67 7.51
N PHE A 97 -5.87 -6.75 6.82
CA PHE A 97 -7.04 -7.57 7.09
C PHE A 97 -6.75 -9.09 7.14
N LYS A 98 -5.48 -9.51 7.04
CA LYS A 98 -5.04 -10.91 7.02
C LYS A 98 -5.54 -11.67 8.24
N HIS A 99 -5.54 -11.02 9.40
CA HIS A 99 -6.03 -11.55 10.67
C HIS A 99 -7.55 -11.78 10.72
N LEU A 100 -8.31 -11.28 9.74
CA LEU A 100 -9.75 -11.48 9.60
C LEU A 100 -10.10 -12.59 8.61
N MET A 101 -9.11 -13.07 7.85
CA MET A 101 -9.31 -14.07 6.81
C MET A 101 -9.21 -15.49 7.39
N PRO A 102 -9.97 -16.46 6.85
CA PRO A 102 -9.81 -17.86 7.23
C PRO A 102 -8.39 -18.36 6.93
N ALA A 103 -7.87 -19.26 7.77
CA ALA A 103 -6.51 -19.78 7.65
C ALA A 103 -6.24 -20.43 6.28
N HIS A 104 -7.16 -21.24 5.75
CA HIS A 104 -7.01 -21.83 4.41
C HIS A 104 -6.90 -20.80 3.29
N VAL A 105 -7.48 -19.60 3.42
CA VAL A 105 -7.30 -18.52 2.45
C VAL A 105 -5.93 -17.88 2.60
N VAL A 106 -5.42 -17.74 3.82
CA VAL A 106 -4.12 -17.13 4.09
C VAL A 106 -2.96 -18.05 3.76
N GLU A 107 -3.14 -19.35 3.97
CA GLU A 107 -2.07 -20.35 3.96
C GLU A 107 -2.10 -21.28 2.74
N HIS A 108 -3.04 -21.11 1.81
CA HIS A 108 -3.05 -21.89 0.58
C HIS A 108 -1.74 -21.72 -0.21
N ILE A 109 -1.30 -22.83 -0.80
CA ILE A 109 -0.29 -22.82 -1.84
C ILE A 109 -0.98 -22.32 -3.11
N ASN A 110 -0.43 -21.31 -3.79
CA ASN A 110 -1.01 -20.84 -5.03
C ASN A 110 -1.00 -21.90 -6.14
N GLY A 111 -1.97 -21.81 -7.06
CA GLY A 111 -2.10 -22.67 -8.23
C GLY A 111 -0.83 -22.88 -9.03
N ASN A 112 0.08 -21.90 -9.08
CA ASN A 112 1.42 -22.07 -9.63
C ASN A 112 2.32 -22.94 -8.74
N ALA A 113 2.15 -24.26 -8.82
CA ALA A 113 2.82 -25.22 -7.95
C ALA A 113 3.26 -26.48 -8.70
N ILE A 114 4.15 -27.23 -8.06
CA ILE A 114 4.54 -28.59 -8.43
C ILE A 114 3.58 -29.56 -7.74
N TYR A 115 2.98 -30.44 -8.52
CA TYR A 115 2.04 -31.47 -8.11
C TYR A 115 2.69 -32.84 -8.28
N ASN A 116 2.80 -33.61 -7.20
CA ASN A 116 3.33 -34.96 -7.21
C ASN A 116 2.21 -35.95 -7.59
N LEU A 117 2.20 -36.36 -8.87
CA LEU A 117 1.17 -37.21 -9.47
C LEU A 117 1.14 -38.63 -8.87
N LYS A 118 2.21 -39.04 -8.18
CA LYS A 118 2.29 -40.32 -7.48
C LYS A 118 1.79 -40.27 -6.03
N HIS A 119 1.55 -39.08 -5.48
CA HIS A 119 1.13 -38.95 -4.08
C HIS A 119 -0.38 -39.23 -3.94
N PRO A 120 -0.81 -40.20 -3.09
CA PRO A 120 -2.23 -40.54 -2.94
C PRO A 120 -3.10 -39.35 -2.51
N TRP A 121 -2.56 -38.47 -1.67
CA TRP A 121 -3.25 -37.25 -1.23
C TRP A 121 -3.64 -36.32 -2.39
N LEU A 122 -2.79 -36.13 -3.40
CA LEU A 122 -3.11 -35.28 -4.55
C LEU A 122 -4.33 -35.81 -5.31
N LYS A 123 -4.37 -37.14 -5.51
CA LYS A 123 -5.52 -37.79 -6.15
C LYS A 123 -6.78 -37.63 -5.32
N PHE A 124 -6.69 -37.80 -4.00
CA PHE A 124 -7.83 -37.58 -3.11
C PHE A 124 -8.36 -36.14 -3.21
N LEU A 125 -7.49 -35.14 -3.14
CA LEU A 125 -7.87 -33.73 -3.31
C LEU A 125 -8.60 -33.47 -4.64
N HIS A 126 -8.05 -33.98 -5.74
CA HIS A 126 -8.64 -33.85 -7.07
C HIS A 126 -10.03 -34.52 -7.16
N ASP A 127 -10.14 -35.76 -6.68
CA ASP A 127 -11.40 -36.52 -6.74
C ASP A 127 -12.47 -35.85 -5.87
N THR A 128 -12.12 -35.38 -4.67
CA THR A 128 -13.03 -34.65 -3.78
C THR A 128 -13.50 -33.35 -4.42
N PHE A 129 -12.59 -32.56 -5.01
CA PHE A 129 -12.93 -31.30 -5.65
C PHE A 129 -13.82 -31.48 -6.90
N THR A 130 -13.66 -32.59 -7.62
CA THR A 130 -14.42 -32.87 -8.86
C THR A 130 -15.67 -33.74 -8.63
N ALA A 131 -15.92 -34.17 -7.39
CA ALA A 131 -17.08 -34.99 -7.07
C ALA A 131 -18.40 -34.24 -7.33
N LYS A 132 -19.41 -34.93 -7.88
CA LYS A 132 -20.72 -34.35 -8.19
C LYS A 132 -21.45 -33.74 -6.97
N GLY A 133 -21.11 -34.17 -5.75
CA GLY A 133 -21.65 -33.61 -4.51
C GLY A 133 -21.02 -32.26 -4.13
N ASN A 134 -19.88 -31.91 -4.72
CA ASN A 134 -19.06 -30.74 -4.38
C ASN A 134 -19.02 -29.70 -5.51
N ILE A 135 -20.00 -29.73 -6.44
CA ILE A 135 -20.09 -28.79 -7.57
C ILE A 135 -20.03 -27.34 -7.08
N GLN A 136 -20.67 -27.04 -5.96
CA GLN A 136 -20.64 -25.70 -5.35
C GLN A 136 -19.21 -25.26 -4.98
N MET A 137 -18.36 -26.17 -4.48
CA MET A 137 -16.96 -25.87 -4.17
C MET A 137 -16.18 -25.52 -5.43
N ALA A 138 -16.39 -26.27 -6.52
CA ALA A 138 -15.72 -26.05 -7.80
C ALA A 138 -16.22 -24.79 -8.54
N GLU A 139 -17.44 -24.35 -8.27
CA GLU A 139 -18.02 -23.12 -8.85
C GLU A 139 -17.61 -21.86 -8.08
N GLU A 140 -17.55 -21.91 -6.75
CA GLU A 140 -17.38 -20.72 -5.90
C GLU A 140 -15.94 -20.49 -5.42
N MET A 141 -15.12 -21.54 -5.36
CA MET A 141 -13.80 -21.51 -4.73
C MET A 141 -12.71 -21.90 -5.73
N ALA A 142 -11.63 -21.13 -5.77
CA ALA A 142 -10.45 -21.50 -6.53
C ALA A 142 -9.91 -22.85 -6.00
N PHE A 143 -9.49 -23.73 -6.92
CA PHE A 143 -9.10 -25.11 -6.58
C PHE A 143 -7.98 -25.18 -5.51
N ASP A 144 -7.06 -24.22 -5.51
CA ASP A 144 -5.93 -24.14 -4.61
C ASP A 144 -6.34 -23.75 -3.17
N VAL A 145 -7.33 -22.87 -3.05
CA VAL A 145 -8.00 -22.55 -1.77
C VAL A 145 -8.81 -23.75 -1.27
N ALA A 146 -9.51 -24.47 -2.15
CA ALA A 146 -10.27 -25.66 -1.81
C ALA A 146 -9.35 -26.79 -1.29
N PHE A 147 -8.20 -27.01 -1.93
CA PHE A 147 -7.22 -27.99 -1.50
C PHE A 147 -6.63 -27.65 -0.13
N ALA A 148 -6.40 -26.37 0.15
CA ALA A 148 -5.97 -25.91 1.47
C ALA A 148 -7.05 -26.16 2.54
N MET A 149 -8.31 -25.87 2.22
CA MET A 149 -9.44 -26.10 3.13
C MET A 149 -9.59 -27.58 3.48
N ILE A 150 -9.61 -28.47 2.48
CA ILE A 150 -9.73 -29.92 2.67
C ILE A 150 -8.55 -30.44 3.51
N THR A 151 -7.32 -30.00 3.19
CA THR A 151 -6.13 -30.44 3.93
C THR A 151 -6.13 -29.94 5.37
N GLN A 152 -6.53 -28.69 5.61
CA GLN A 152 -6.65 -28.16 6.96
C GLN A 152 -7.71 -28.92 7.77
N ALA A 153 -8.88 -29.19 7.19
CA ALA A 153 -9.92 -29.98 7.84
C ALA A 153 -9.45 -31.41 8.18
N ALA A 154 -8.66 -32.04 7.29
CA ALA A 154 -8.04 -33.34 7.53
C ALA A 154 -7.04 -33.31 8.69
N MET A 155 -6.17 -32.29 8.74
CA MET A 155 -5.17 -32.12 9.79
C MET A 155 -5.79 -31.80 11.16
N ASP A 156 -6.89 -31.05 11.16
CA ASP A 156 -7.65 -30.72 12.38
C ASP A 156 -8.51 -31.89 12.89
N GLY A 157 -8.67 -32.96 12.09
CA GLY A 157 -9.53 -34.09 12.42
C GLY A 157 -11.02 -33.75 12.42
N ARG A 158 -11.44 -32.68 11.72
CA ARG A 158 -12.84 -32.19 11.74
C ARG A 158 -13.78 -32.98 10.84
N GLU A 159 -13.25 -33.75 9.89
CA GLU A 159 -14.02 -34.60 8.98
C GLU A 159 -13.37 -35.99 8.89
N ASP A 160 -14.11 -37.01 9.33
CA ASP A 160 -13.58 -38.38 9.48
C ASP A 160 -13.05 -38.95 8.16
N GLU A 161 -13.71 -38.67 7.03
CA GLU A 161 -13.27 -39.10 5.71
C GLU A 161 -11.94 -38.45 5.30
N PHE A 162 -11.81 -37.14 5.52
CA PHE A 162 -10.60 -36.40 5.16
C PHE A 162 -9.43 -36.82 6.04
N ALA A 163 -9.65 -36.94 7.35
CA ALA A 163 -8.65 -37.41 8.30
C ALA A 163 -8.20 -38.85 7.98
N ALA A 164 -9.13 -39.74 7.63
CA ALA A 164 -8.82 -41.10 7.23
C ALA A 164 -7.99 -41.13 5.94
N ALA A 165 -8.38 -40.38 4.90
CA ALA A 165 -7.64 -40.32 3.64
C ALA A 165 -6.24 -39.71 3.82
N PHE A 166 -6.12 -38.66 4.65
CA PHE A 166 -4.83 -38.03 4.96
C PHE A 166 -3.91 -39.01 5.66
N SER A 167 -4.41 -39.72 6.69
CA SER A 167 -3.68 -40.77 7.39
C SER A 167 -3.25 -41.93 6.46
N GLN A 168 -4.14 -42.39 5.58
CA GLN A 168 -3.82 -43.43 4.58
C GLN A 168 -2.75 -42.99 3.59
N SER A 169 -2.72 -41.71 3.23
CA SER A 169 -1.67 -41.12 2.40
C SER A 169 -0.35 -40.92 3.15
N LYS A 170 -0.29 -41.28 4.44
CA LYS A 170 0.79 -40.98 5.38
C LYS A 170 1.04 -39.48 5.51
N GLY A 171 -0.02 -38.67 5.41
CA GLY A 171 0.04 -37.22 5.41
C GLY A 171 0.77 -36.67 6.63
N THR A 172 1.59 -35.64 6.40
CA THR A 172 2.31 -34.89 7.42
C THR A 172 2.05 -33.40 7.24
N ASP A 173 2.51 -32.58 8.19
CA ASP A 173 2.55 -31.13 8.06
C ASP A 173 3.22 -30.65 6.76
N ARG A 174 4.11 -31.45 6.16
CA ARG A 174 4.79 -31.14 4.89
C ARG A 174 4.02 -31.56 3.64
N THR A 175 3.00 -32.41 3.76
CA THR A 175 2.26 -32.93 2.59
C THR A 175 1.61 -31.82 1.77
N TYR A 176 1.24 -30.71 2.43
CA TYR A 176 0.69 -29.47 1.83
C TYR A 176 1.32 -28.22 2.46
N CYS A 177 2.65 -28.15 2.56
CA CYS A 177 3.33 -26.99 3.17
C CYS A 177 4.75 -26.77 2.61
N GLY A 178 4.86 -26.66 1.29
CA GLY A 178 6.14 -26.32 0.67
C GLY A 178 6.26 -24.82 0.47
N ASP A 179 7.27 -24.18 1.08
CA ASP A 179 7.83 -22.92 0.59
C ASP A 179 8.83 -23.25 -0.53
N SER A 180 8.33 -23.27 -1.76
CA SER A 180 9.14 -23.47 -2.95
C SER A 180 10.17 -22.35 -3.10
N MET A 181 11.40 -22.72 -3.43
CA MET A 181 12.38 -21.77 -3.90
C MET A 181 12.21 -21.50 -5.40
N LEU A 182 11.54 -22.38 -6.14
CA LEU A 182 11.25 -22.18 -7.55
C LEU A 182 10.36 -20.96 -7.75
N ILE A 183 9.23 -20.86 -7.05
CA ILE A 183 8.20 -19.85 -7.33
C ILE A 183 7.83 -19.01 -6.11
N GLY A 184 7.81 -17.70 -6.27
CA GLY A 184 7.25 -16.75 -5.31
C GLY A 184 5.86 -16.26 -5.74
N ASN A 185 4.86 -16.44 -4.88
CA ASN A 185 3.50 -16.00 -5.11
C ASN A 185 3.29 -14.57 -4.64
N TYR A 186 3.21 -13.65 -5.60
CA TYR A 186 2.94 -12.23 -5.38
C TYR A 186 1.63 -11.77 -6.04
N ALA A 187 0.72 -12.70 -6.31
CA ALA A 187 -0.57 -12.43 -6.93
C ALA A 187 -1.22 -11.18 -6.35
N ASN A 188 -1.79 -10.32 -7.20
CA ASN A 188 -2.53 -9.13 -6.79
C ASN A 188 -1.73 -8.08 -5.97
N THR A 189 -0.40 -8.16 -5.95
CA THR A 189 0.45 -7.28 -5.16
C THR A 189 1.35 -6.46 -6.10
N LEU A 190 1.37 -5.12 -5.96
CA LEU A 190 2.49 -4.35 -6.52
C LEU A 190 3.72 -4.71 -5.70
N LEU A 191 4.75 -5.27 -6.35
CA LEU A 191 5.89 -5.83 -5.64
C LEU A 191 6.50 -4.77 -4.73
N ASN A 192 6.61 -5.09 -3.45
CA ASN A 192 7.17 -4.21 -2.43
C ASN A 192 8.19 -4.95 -1.56
N HIS A 193 8.38 -6.25 -1.80
CA HIS A 193 9.38 -7.12 -1.19
C HIS A 193 9.64 -8.31 -2.12
N SER A 194 10.56 -8.22 -3.08
CA SER A 194 10.91 -9.40 -3.89
C SER A 194 12.28 -9.35 -4.58
N PHE A 195 13.25 -8.70 -3.96
CA PHE A 195 14.67 -8.94 -4.29
C PHE A 195 15.42 -9.70 -3.19
N ASP A 196 14.72 -10.13 -2.12
CA ASP A 196 15.32 -10.76 -0.95
C ASP A 196 14.99 -12.27 -0.78
N VAL A 197 14.33 -12.91 -1.76
CA VAL A 197 14.14 -14.38 -1.74
C VAL A 197 14.80 -15.05 -2.95
N PRO A 198 15.31 -16.29 -2.81
CA PRO A 198 15.98 -17.03 -3.88
C PRO A 198 15.00 -17.55 -4.95
N THR A 199 13.87 -16.86 -5.19
CA THR A 199 12.83 -17.28 -6.14
C THR A 199 13.30 -17.17 -7.59
N TYR A 200 12.94 -18.16 -8.40
CA TYR A 200 13.32 -18.25 -9.83
C TYR A 200 12.19 -17.82 -10.77
N ILE A 201 10.93 -18.04 -10.36
CA ILE A 201 9.70 -17.69 -11.07
C ILE A 201 8.87 -16.75 -10.20
N ARG A 202 8.25 -15.76 -10.84
CA ARG A 202 7.42 -14.73 -10.22
C ARG A 202 6.01 -14.78 -10.77
N HIS A 203 5.01 -14.90 -9.90
CA HIS A 203 3.58 -14.82 -10.23
C HIS A 203 3.05 -13.37 -10.09
N GLY A 204 2.20 -12.90 -11.02
CA GLY A 204 1.58 -11.57 -11.03
C GLY A 204 2.40 -10.48 -11.74
N SER A 205 3.08 -10.83 -12.84
CA SER A 205 4.30 -10.16 -13.32
C SER A 205 4.15 -9.24 -14.55
N ASP A 206 3.03 -8.55 -14.74
CA ASP A 206 2.85 -7.78 -16.00
C ASP A 206 3.17 -6.29 -15.85
N ARG A 207 3.29 -5.77 -14.62
CA ARG A 207 3.25 -4.31 -14.34
C ARG A 207 4.28 -3.78 -13.33
N ASN A 208 5.30 -4.56 -13.01
CA ASN A 208 6.37 -4.11 -12.11
C ASN A 208 7.66 -3.96 -12.89
N LEU A 209 8.19 -2.74 -12.91
CA LEU A 209 9.35 -2.41 -13.72
C LEU A 209 10.49 -1.98 -12.81
N PHE A 210 11.19 -3.03 -12.41
CA PHE A 210 12.55 -3.18 -12.88
C PHE A 210 12.63 -4.60 -13.45
N HIS A 211 13.08 -4.78 -14.69
CA HIS A 211 13.43 -6.12 -15.20
C HIS A 211 14.58 -6.71 -14.37
N SER A 212 15.38 -5.83 -13.75
CA SER A 212 16.41 -6.14 -12.76
C SER A 212 16.71 -4.89 -11.92
N LEU A 213 17.01 -5.05 -10.62
CA LEU A 213 17.58 -3.96 -9.79
C LEU A 213 18.93 -3.42 -10.29
N ALA A 214 19.50 -4.02 -11.33
CA ALA A 214 20.75 -3.59 -11.93
C ALA A 214 20.61 -2.39 -12.88
N ASP A 215 19.39 -2.01 -13.29
CA ASP A 215 19.20 -0.96 -14.29
C ASP A 215 19.59 0.43 -13.75
N ASP A 216 20.49 1.11 -14.45
CA ASP A 216 21.05 2.43 -14.11
C ASP A 216 20.18 3.61 -14.60
N GLN A 217 18.89 3.36 -14.87
CA GLN A 217 17.99 4.26 -15.60
C GLN A 217 17.34 5.36 -14.76
N VAL A 218 17.49 5.34 -13.43
CA VAL A 218 16.85 6.30 -12.52
C VAL A 218 17.88 6.95 -11.60
N THR A 219 17.88 8.29 -11.57
CA THR A 219 18.63 9.08 -10.58
C THR A 219 17.73 9.38 -9.38
N LEU A 220 18.20 9.13 -8.16
CA LEU A 220 17.56 9.67 -6.94
C LEU A 220 18.16 11.04 -6.61
N GLY A 221 17.40 12.11 -6.82
CA GLY A 221 17.76 13.45 -6.37
C GLY A 221 17.40 13.65 -4.91
N VAL A 222 18.38 14.01 -4.07
CA VAL A 222 18.20 14.23 -2.63
C VAL A 222 18.45 15.71 -2.32
N ALA A 223 17.44 16.41 -1.80
CA ALA A 223 17.62 17.72 -1.20
C ALA A 223 18.28 17.57 0.18
N VAL A 224 19.42 18.22 0.39
CA VAL A 224 20.14 18.17 1.67
C VAL A 224 20.08 19.54 2.32
N TYR A 225 19.20 19.67 3.31
CA TYR A 225 18.91 20.95 3.97
C TYR A 225 19.85 21.24 5.14
N ASP A 226 20.41 20.20 5.76
CA ASP A 226 21.34 20.32 6.87
C ASP A 226 22.48 19.28 6.79
N GLN A 227 23.42 19.32 7.73
CA GLN A 227 24.58 18.42 7.73
C GLN A 227 24.23 16.96 8.09
N SER A 228 22.97 16.66 8.44
CA SER A 228 22.53 15.31 8.79
C SER A 228 22.18 14.50 7.53
N THR A 229 23.21 13.97 6.88
CA THR A 229 23.05 13.02 5.75
C THR A 229 23.13 11.56 6.17
N GLY A 230 23.48 11.28 7.43
CA GLY A 230 23.78 9.93 7.91
C GLY A 230 22.67 8.92 7.65
N HIS A 231 21.40 9.29 7.83
CA HIS A 231 20.29 8.36 7.65
C HIS A 231 20.06 7.97 6.19
N ILE A 232 19.95 8.94 5.28
CA ILE A 232 19.78 8.65 3.85
C ILE A 232 21.00 7.87 3.32
N MET A 233 22.22 8.26 3.71
CA MET A 233 23.47 7.59 3.34
C MET A 233 23.59 6.16 3.89
N ASN A 234 23.05 5.88 5.07
CA ASN A 234 23.01 4.52 5.58
C ASN A 234 22.09 3.64 4.72
N THR A 235 20.99 4.20 4.22
CA THR A 235 20.04 3.47 3.39
C THR A 235 20.42 3.36 1.91
N THR A 236 21.43 4.08 1.42
CA THR A 236 21.98 3.84 0.07
C THR A 236 22.71 2.50 -0.06
N ARG A 237 23.03 1.86 1.07
CA ARG A 237 23.59 0.49 1.14
C ARG A 237 22.52 -0.59 1.07
N SER A 238 21.24 -0.20 1.13
CA SER A 238 20.12 -1.15 1.13
C SER A 238 19.76 -1.63 -0.29
N ASN A 239 18.82 -2.57 -0.38
CA ASN A 239 18.45 -3.21 -1.64
C ASN A 239 17.48 -2.32 -2.46
N HIS A 240 18.00 -1.47 -3.35
CA HIS A 240 17.19 -0.52 -4.14
C HIS A 240 17.70 -0.34 -5.59
N PRO A 241 16.90 0.25 -6.51
CA PRO A 241 17.25 0.39 -7.93
C PRO A 241 18.08 1.65 -8.24
N PHE A 242 18.17 2.62 -7.33
CA PHE A 242 18.89 3.86 -7.59
C PHE A 242 20.42 3.67 -7.65
N LYS A 243 20.97 3.44 -8.85
CA LYS A 243 22.43 3.36 -9.08
C LYS A 243 23.11 4.71 -9.10
N ASN A 244 22.34 5.76 -9.33
CA ASN A 244 22.80 7.14 -9.35
C ASN A 244 22.04 7.92 -8.26
N VAL A 245 22.74 8.39 -7.24
CA VAL A 245 22.19 9.24 -6.18
C VAL A 245 22.86 10.61 -6.27
N LEU A 246 22.07 11.65 -6.50
CA LEU A 246 22.53 13.04 -6.60
C LEU A 246 22.09 13.81 -5.36
N MET A 247 23.02 14.11 -4.46
CA MET A 247 22.78 14.89 -3.25
C MET A 247 23.12 16.36 -3.48
N LEU A 248 22.11 17.23 -3.36
CA LEU A 248 22.25 18.68 -3.54
C LEU A 248 22.23 19.38 -2.17
N GLN A 249 23.37 19.95 -1.79
CA GLN A 249 23.54 20.65 -0.52
C GLN A 249 23.13 22.13 -0.65
N TYR A 250 22.14 22.55 0.15
CA TYR A 250 21.71 23.96 0.23
C TYR A 250 22.47 24.76 1.29
N PHE A 251 23.68 24.31 1.61
CA PHE A 251 24.67 24.98 2.45
C PHE A 251 26.05 24.81 1.80
N PRO A 252 27.06 25.63 2.17
CA PRO A 252 28.40 25.52 1.61
C PRO A 252 28.96 24.10 1.74
N GLY A 253 29.37 23.53 0.61
CA GLY A 253 29.82 22.15 0.53
C GLY A 253 30.73 21.93 -0.67
N LYS A 254 31.58 20.89 -0.61
CA LYS A 254 32.46 20.53 -1.73
C LYS A 254 31.82 19.42 -2.55
N LYS A 255 32.08 19.45 -3.86
CA LYS A 255 31.73 18.33 -4.73
C LYS A 255 32.50 17.08 -4.29
N ALA A 256 31.79 15.98 -4.09
CA ALA A 256 32.34 14.67 -3.75
C ALA A 256 31.62 13.60 -4.55
N VAL A 257 32.34 12.52 -4.90
CA VAL A 257 31.78 11.35 -5.55
C VAL A 257 32.21 10.13 -4.74
N GLU A 258 31.27 9.31 -4.32
CA GLU A 258 31.48 8.11 -3.52
C GLU A 258 30.85 6.90 -4.23
N LYS A 259 31.54 5.76 -4.17
CA LYS A 259 31.01 4.46 -4.58
C LYS A 259 30.61 3.68 -3.35
N ILE A 260 29.36 3.27 -3.30
CA ILE A 260 28.80 2.51 -2.18
C ILE A 260 28.37 1.15 -2.69
N ALA A 261 28.89 0.08 -2.09
CA ALA A 261 28.44 -1.27 -2.40
C ALA A 261 27.03 -1.50 -1.81
N SER A 262 26.10 -2.01 -2.62
CA SER A 262 24.79 -2.50 -2.18
C SER A 262 24.52 -3.91 -2.72
N PRO A 263 23.56 -4.67 -2.14
CA PRO A 263 23.21 -6.01 -2.60
C PRO A 263 22.87 -6.09 -4.09
N SER A 264 22.36 -4.99 -4.66
CA SER A 264 21.95 -4.94 -6.06
C SER A 264 23.04 -4.41 -7.01
N GLY A 265 24.22 -4.05 -6.52
CA GLY A 265 25.34 -3.51 -7.32
C GLY A 265 25.92 -2.21 -6.73
N GLU A 266 26.96 -1.66 -7.36
CA GLU A 266 27.55 -0.39 -6.93
C GLU A 266 26.57 0.78 -7.11
N VAL A 267 26.45 1.63 -6.09
CA VAL A 267 25.69 2.88 -6.09
C VAL A 267 26.68 4.05 -6.16
N MET A 268 26.54 4.89 -7.19
CA MET A 268 27.29 6.14 -7.34
C MET A 268 26.55 7.27 -6.61
N VAL A 269 27.16 7.80 -5.54
CA VAL A 269 26.64 8.97 -4.84
C VAL A 269 27.47 10.19 -5.23
N THR A 270 26.83 11.17 -5.86
CA THR A 270 27.43 12.48 -6.15
C THR A 270 26.85 13.51 -5.22
N THR A 271 27.67 14.10 -4.37
CA THR A 271 27.30 15.22 -3.50
C THR A 271 27.86 16.50 -4.09
N GLN A 272 27.05 17.53 -4.22
CA GLN A 272 27.51 18.85 -4.67
C GLN A 272 26.65 19.98 -4.10
N GLN A 273 27.22 21.18 -4.04
CA GLN A 273 26.49 22.37 -3.64
C GLN A 273 25.42 22.72 -4.68
N ALA A 274 24.22 23.03 -4.20
CA ALA A 274 23.13 23.55 -5.02
C ALA A 274 23.45 24.96 -5.54
N THR A 275 23.00 25.24 -6.75
CA THR A 275 23.14 26.49 -7.49
C THR A 275 21.87 27.32 -7.46
N GLN A 276 20.74 26.73 -7.06
CA GLN A 276 19.47 27.42 -6.85
C GLN A 276 19.00 27.30 -5.40
N GLU A 277 17.96 28.05 -5.07
CA GLU A 277 17.30 28.00 -3.77
C GLU A 277 16.56 26.66 -3.56
N PRO A 278 16.33 26.22 -2.31
CA PRO A 278 15.79 24.89 -2.02
C PRO A 278 14.43 24.58 -2.67
N HIS A 279 13.58 25.59 -2.86
CA HIS A 279 12.31 25.40 -3.54
C HIS A 279 12.45 25.01 -5.02
N MET A 280 13.61 25.20 -5.65
CA MET A 280 13.88 24.83 -7.06
C MET A 280 14.44 23.41 -7.22
N HIS A 281 14.40 22.59 -6.18
CA HIS A 281 15.05 21.27 -6.14
C HIS A 281 14.72 20.39 -7.35
N LEU A 282 13.44 20.25 -7.71
CA LEU A 282 13.00 19.47 -8.88
C LEU A 282 13.75 19.89 -10.14
N CYS A 283 13.81 21.19 -10.40
CA CYS A 283 14.46 21.72 -11.59
C CYS A 283 15.98 21.64 -11.56
N GLU A 284 16.57 21.69 -10.39
CA GLU A 284 18.01 21.51 -10.25
C GLU A 284 18.41 20.05 -10.48
N VAL A 285 17.65 19.09 -9.94
CA VAL A 285 17.84 17.67 -10.23
C VAL A 285 17.61 17.39 -11.71
N ALA A 286 16.54 17.90 -12.32
CA ALA A 286 16.27 17.72 -13.76
C ALA A 286 17.42 18.20 -14.65
N LYS A 287 18.08 19.30 -14.27
CA LYS A 287 19.25 19.83 -14.99
C LYS A 287 20.46 18.91 -14.90
N LEU A 288 20.67 18.25 -13.75
CA LEU A 288 21.89 17.51 -13.42
C LEU A 288 21.77 15.99 -13.62
N ALA A 289 20.56 15.44 -13.57
CA ALA A 289 20.32 14.03 -13.81
C ALA A 289 20.80 13.62 -15.21
N THR A 290 21.60 12.56 -15.28
CA THR A 290 22.14 12.01 -16.54
C THR A 290 21.32 10.84 -17.06
N THR A 291 20.47 10.27 -16.22
CA THR A 291 19.61 9.13 -16.54
C THR A 291 18.32 9.59 -17.24
N PRO A 292 17.62 8.71 -17.98
CA PRO A 292 16.36 9.05 -18.63
C PRO A 292 15.27 9.52 -17.65
N TRP A 293 15.30 9.01 -16.42
CA TRP A 293 14.32 9.30 -15.37
C TRP A 293 14.99 9.77 -14.08
N PHE A 294 14.27 10.51 -13.25
CA PHE A 294 14.70 10.78 -11.86
C PHE A 294 13.52 10.77 -10.89
N ALA A 295 13.83 10.44 -9.63
CA ALA A 295 12.95 10.55 -8.48
C ALA A 295 13.50 11.61 -7.52
N LEU A 296 12.65 12.15 -6.64
CA LEU A 296 13.05 13.15 -5.65
C LEU A 296 12.87 12.60 -4.23
N THR A 297 13.69 13.11 -3.32
CA THR A 297 13.55 12.94 -1.87
C THR A 297 14.36 14.02 -1.14
N ASP A 298 14.42 13.96 0.17
CA ASP A 298 15.27 14.83 0.99
C ASP A 298 16.01 14.06 2.09
N ASN A 299 16.93 14.74 2.78
CA ASN A 299 17.73 14.13 3.84
C ASN A 299 16.96 13.84 5.15
N TYR A 300 15.66 14.19 5.24
CA TYR A 300 14.74 13.77 6.30
C TYR A 300 13.98 12.49 5.96
N HIS A 301 14.25 11.92 4.79
CA HIS A 301 13.81 10.60 4.41
C HIS A 301 14.96 9.59 4.35
N VAL A 302 14.61 8.33 4.46
CA VAL A 302 15.46 7.17 4.18
C VAL A 302 14.93 6.46 2.96
N ILE A 303 15.79 5.75 2.24
CA ILE A 303 15.35 4.82 1.19
C ILE A 303 14.64 3.68 1.90
N ASN A 304 13.34 3.53 1.61
CA ASN A 304 12.49 2.50 2.17
C ASN A 304 12.62 1.26 1.30
N ALA A 305 13.75 0.56 1.45
CA ALA A 305 14.03 -0.62 0.66
C ALA A 305 13.19 -1.83 1.09
N PRO A 306 12.78 -2.68 0.13
CA PRO A 306 13.10 -2.57 -1.30
C PRO A 306 12.18 -1.58 -2.02
N VAL A 307 12.73 -0.93 -3.06
CA VAL A 307 12.04 0.10 -3.83
C VAL A 307 11.58 -0.45 -5.18
N THR A 308 10.32 -0.19 -5.53
CA THR A 308 9.75 -0.53 -6.84
C THR A 308 9.12 0.71 -7.48
N VAL A 309 9.35 0.88 -8.78
CA VAL A 309 8.68 1.90 -9.61
C VAL A 309 7.65 1.20 -10.48
N LEU A 310 6.43 1.73 -10.53
CA LEU A 310 5.40 1.22 -11.43
C LEU A 310 5.69 1.69 -12.84
N MET A 311 5.54 0.81 -13.81
CA MET A 311 5.62 1.19 -15.21
C MET A 311 4.67 0.35 -16.04
N ASP A 312 4.43 0.85 -17.25
CA ASP A 312 3.62 0.22 -18.28
C ASP A 312 4.52 0.13 -19.51
N HIS A 313 4.87 -1.09 -19.90
CA HIS A 313 5.91 -1.38 -20.89
C HIS A 313 7.28 -0.75 -20.53
N SER A 314 7.61 0.41 -21.12
CA SER A 314 8.88 1.13 -20.94
C SER A 314 8.71 2.51 -20.26
N ASP A 315 7.48 2.89 -19.92
CA ASP A 315 7.15 4.22 -19.40
C ASP A 315 6.68 4.15 -17.93
N PRO A 316 7.22 5.00 -17.03
CA PRO A 316 6.77 5.03 -15.65
C PRO A 316 5.31 5.38 -15.56
N GLN A 317 4.59 4.51 -14.85
CA GLN A 317 3.26 4.82 -14.38
C GLN A 317 3.43 5.80 -13.24
N MET A 318 2.84 6.97 -13.40
CA MET A 318 2.75 7.93 -12.31
C MET A 318 1.84 7.32 -11.23
N PRO A 319 2.36 7.02 -10.02
CA PRO A 319 1.47 6.69 -8.93
C PRO A 319 0.74 7.98 -8.58
N VAL A 320 -0.58 7.95 -8.65
CA VAL A 320 -1.39 9.02 -8.10
C VAL A 320 -1.48 8.78 -6.59
N PRO A 321 -1.07 9.72 -5.74
CA PRO A 321 -1.42 9.71 -4.34
C PRO A 321 -2.94 9.70 -4.22
N VAL A 322 -3.50 8.52 -3.95
CA VAL A 322 -4.78 8.46 -3.27
C VAL A 322 -4.44 8.58 -1.79
N MET A 323 -4.50 9.82 -1.31
CA MET A 323 -4.99 10.04 0.05
C MET A 323 -6.29 9.22 0.20
N PRO A 324 -6.53 8.57 1.35
CA PRO A 324 -7.85 8.01 1.56
C PRO A 324 -8.86 9.15 1.34
N TYR A 325 -10.02 8.84 0.79
CA TYR A 325 -11.06 9.78 0.37
C TYR A 325 -11.02 10.19 -1.10
N VAL A 326 -11.97 9.57 -1.80
CA VAL A 326 -12.54 9.93 -3.11
C VAL A 326 -13.14 11.35 -3.13
N HIS A 327 -12.89 12.19 -2.10
CA HIS A 327 -13.39 13.54 -1.96
C HIS A 327 -12.34 14.49 -1.37
N GLY A 328 -11.65 15.23 -2.24
CA GLY A 328 -11.05 16.52 -1.91
C GLY A 328 -9.72 16.48 -1.17
N CYS A 329 -8.84 17.40 -1.54
CA CYS A 329 -7.68 17.71 -0.74
C CYS A 329 -8.11 18.46 0.53
N GLU A 330 -8.29 17.77 1.65
CA GLU A 330 -8.74 18.40 2.91
C GLU A 330 -7.64 19.23 3.59
N ARG A 331 -6.37 18.98 3.26
CA ARG A 331 -5.23 19.71 3.83
C ARG A 331 -4.93 20.98 3.03
N GLY A 332 -4.68 22.09 3.74
CA GLY A 332 -4.42 23.38 3.11
C GLY A 332 -3.17 23.40 2.22
N ASP A 333 -2.18 22.58 2.56
CA ASP A 333 -0.93 22.43 1.81
C ASP A 333 -1.17 21.83 0.42
N CYS A 334 -1.91 20.73 0.33
CA CYS A 334 -2.18 20.06 -0.94
C CYS A 334 -3.19 20.85 -1.80
N GLN A 335 -4.17 21.55 -1.19
CA GLN A 335 -5.08 22.41 -1.96
C GLN A 335 -4.31 23.58 -2.59
N ALA A 336 -3.35 24.15 -1.86
CA ALA A 336 -2.49 25.21 -2.40
C ALA A 336 -1.63 24.74 -3.58
N SER A 337 -1.20 23.47 -3.59
CA SER A 337 -0.45 22.89 -4.72
C SER A 337 -1.34 22.75 -5.96
N LEU A 338 -2.57 22.24 -5.78
CA LEU A 338 -3.57 22.12 -6.86
C LEU A 338 -3.99 23.49 -7.43
N ASP A 339 -4.20 24.47 -6.55
CA ASP A 339 -4.56 25.83 -6.93
C ASP A 339 -3.41 26.50 -7.69
N GLN A 340 -2.16 26.32 -7.26
CA GLN A 340 -0.96 26.82 -7.95
C GLN A 340 -0.85 26.22 -9.36
N ALA A 341 -1.01 24.90 -9.50
CA ALA A 341 -0.95 24.23 -10.79
C ALA A 341 -2.03 24.74 -11.76
N THR A 342 -3.23 24.99 -11.24
CA THR A 342 -4.34 25.60 -11.99
C THR A 342 -3.99 27.03 -12.42
N ASP A 343 -3.47 27.84 -11.52
CA ASP A 343 -3.13 29.24 -11.74
C ASP A 343 -1.95 29.42 -12.72
N LEU A 344 -0.97 28.51 -12.70
CA LEU A 344 0.19 28.56 -13.61
C LEU A 344 -0.11 28.02 -15.01
N PHE A 345 -0.93 26.97 -15.13
CA PHE A 345 -1.09 26.23 -16.40
C PHE A 345 -2.53 26.08 -16.89
N GLY A 346 -3.53 26.60 -16.16
CA GLY A 346 -4.94 26.57 -16.56
C GLY A 346 -5.59 25.17 -16.48
N VAL A 347 -4.96 24.22 -15.79
CA VAL A 347 -5.43 22.83 -15.71
C VAL A 347 -5.90 22.51 -14.30
N HIS A 348 -7.16 22.13 -14.16
CA HIS A 348 -7.73 21.62 -12.92
C HIS A 348 -7.44 20.13 -12.75
N LEU A 349 -6.53 19.80 -11.82
CA LEU A 349 -6.23 18.42 -11.48
C LEU A 349 -7.27 17.85 -10.51
N LYS A 350 -7.68 16.60 -10.75
CA LYS A 350 -8.60 15.87 -9.85
C LYS A 350 -7.91 15.32 -8.61
N TYR A 351 -6.60 15.11 -8.67
CA TYR A 351 -5.81 14.45 -7.66
C TYR A 351 -4.50 15.21 -7.43
N HIS A 352 -4.04 15.24 -6.19
CA HIS A 352 -2.73 15.78 -5.81
C HIS A 352 -1.64 14.74 -6.09
N HIS A 353 -0.48 15.20 -6.56
CA HIS A 353 0.70 14.40 -6.85
C HIS A 353 1.85 14.80 -5.91
N ASP A 354 2.37 13.84 -5.15
CA ASP A 354 3.49 14.06 -4.24
C ASP A 354 4.81 14.00 -5.03
N PRO A 355 5.67 15.03 -4.95
CA PRO A 355 6.97 15.04 -5.65
C PRO A 355 7.91 13.91 -5.21
N TYR A 356 7.77 13.37 -4.00
CA TYR A 356 8.58 12.25 -3.51
C TYR A 356 8.02 10.89 -3.90
N GLU A 357 6.97 10.87 -4.70
CA GLU A 357 6.31 9.65 -5.16
C GLU A 357 6.17 9.63 -6.69
N LEU A 358 6.48 10.75 -7.37
CA LEU A 358 6.46 10.86 -8.83
C LEU A 358 7.85 10.61 -9.44
N VAL A 359 7.90 9.77 -10.47
CA VAL A 359 9.09 9.62 -11.32
C VAL A 359 8.96 10.58 -12.51
N PHE A 360 9.98 11.40 -12.70
CA PHE A 360 10.02 12.43 -13.72
C PHE A 360 10.84 11.98 -14.91
N SER A 361 10.34 12.22 -16.12
CA SER A 361 11.16 12.17 -17.34
C SER A 361 12.17 13.30 -17.26
N THR A 362 13.46 12.98 -17.30
CA THR A 362 14.53 13.98 -17.23
C THR A 362 14.40 15.00 -18.36
N ARG A 363 14.05 14.54 -19.56
CA ARG A 363 13.84 15.41 -20.73
C ARG A 363 12.65 16.34 -20.52
N ASP A 364 11.49 15.79 -20.15
CA ASP A 364 10.28 16.59 -19.98
C ASP A 364 10.39 17.55 -18.79
N ALA A 365 11.03 17.15 -17.70
CA ALA A 365 11.23 18.00 -16.54
C ALA A 365 12.11 19.21 -16.88
N ARG A 366 13.10 19.08 -17.79
CA ARG A 366 13.90 20.22 -18.26
C ARG A 366 13.05 21.22 -19.04
N ASP A 367 12.21 20.73 -19.96
CA ASP A 367 11.26 21.56 -20.70
C ASP A 367 10.29 22.25 -19.74
N PHE A 368 9.70 21.48 -18.81
CA PHE A 368 8.81 21.95 -17.76
C PHE A 368 9.45 23.08 -16.96
N CYS A 369 10.70 22.92 -16.52
CA CYS A 369 11.37 23.90 -15.69
C CYS A 369 11.61 25.24 -16.40
N SER A 370 11.82 25.22 -17.71
CA SER A 370 11.83 26.45 -18.51
C SER A 370 10.45 27.09 -18.60
N SER A 371 9.39 26.30 -18.84
CA SER A 371 8.01 26.79 -18.89
C SER A 371 7.52 27.32 -17.54
N TRP A 372 7.83 26.62 -16.44
CA TRP A 372 7.47 26.99 -15.09
C TRP A 372 8.08 28.34 -14.71
N LYS A 373 9.37 28.56 -15.03
CA LYS A 373 10.02 29.86 -14.80
C LYS A 373 9.33 31.01 -15.54
N GLN A 374 8.80 30.76 -16.73
CA GLN A 374 8.05 31.76 -17.50
C GLN A 374 6.67 32.01 -16.88
N ALA A 375 5.94 30.94 -16.54
CA ALA A 375 4.62 31.04 -15.90
C ALA A 375 4.69 31.72 -14.52
N ALA A 376 5.76 31.45 -13.76
CA ALA A 376 6.01 32.00 -12.44
C ALA A 376 6.68 33.39 -12.46
N ALA A 377 7.05 33.95 -13.62
CA ALA A 377 7.91 35.13 -13.72
C ALA A 377 7.37 36.38 -12.99
N SER A 378 6.04 36.51 -12.88
CA SER A 378 5.37 37.62 -12.20
C SER A 378 5.00 37.32 -10.74
N LYS A 379 5.32 36.13 -10.24
CA LYS A 379 4.94 35.65 -8.91
C LYS A 379 6.20 35.37 -8.10
N SER A 380 6.18 35.67 -6.81
CA SER A 380 7.31 35.40 -5.92
C SER A 380 6.96 34.39 -4.84
N TRP A 381 7.85 33.40 -4.68
CA TRP A 381 7.82 32.44 -3.59
C TRP A 381 8.06 33.11 -2.23
N LYS A 382 8.91 34.15 -2.16
CA LYS A 382 9.21 34.88 -0.92
C LYS A 382 8.01 35.70 -0.40
N SER A 383 7.17 36.18 -1.31
CA SER A 383 5.95 36.96 -1.02
C SER A 383 4.70 36.08 -0.89
N CYS A 384 4.83 34.75 -0.98
CA CYS A 384 3.73 33.79 -0.94
C CYS A 384 2.71 33.92 -2.09
N GLU A 385 3.10 34.52 -3.21
CA GLU A 385 2.32 34.49 -4.46
C GLU A 385 2.44 33.11 -5.14
N LEU A 386 3.52 32.39 -4.82
CA LEU A 386 3.64 30.95 -5.05
C LEU A 386 3.65 30.24 -3.69
N ALA A 387 2.79 29.23 -3.56
CA ALA A 387 2.77 28.37 -2.39
C ALA A 387 4.06 27.54 -2.31
N TYR A 388 4.51 27.01 -3.45
CA TYR A 388 5.68 26.14 -3.56
C TYR A 388 6.62 26.63 -4.68
N GLY A 389 7.81 26.05 -4.76
CA GLY A 389 8.52 26.03 -6.03
C GLY A 389 7.83 25.07 -7.03
N PRO A 390 8.53 24.61 -8.08
CA PRO A 390 7.98 23.64 -9.01
C PRO A 390 7.56 22.35 -8.29
N THR A 391 6.28 21.98 -8.42
CA THR A 391 5.71 20.76 -7.80
C THR A 391 5.46 19.65 -8.82
N ALA A 392 5.12 18.45 -8.34
CA ALA A 392 4.63 17.38 -9.20
C ALA A 392 3.26 17.72 -9.83
N ASP A 393 2.38 18.43 -9.10
CA ASP A 393 1.12 18.93 -9.66
C ASP A 393 1.36 19.90 -10.81
N ASP A 394 2.28 20.87 -10.63
CA ASP A 394 2.67 21.82 -11.68
C ASP A 394 3.17 21.09 -12.94
N TYR A 395 4.01 20.07 -12.75
CA TYR A 395 4.55 19.25 -13.85
C TYR A 395 3.45 18.49 -14.60
N VAL A 396 2.53 17.84 -13.87
CA VAL A 396 1.40 17.12 -14.45
C VAL A 396 0.45 18.07 -15.19
N ALA A 397 0.12 19.21 -14.59
CA ALA A 397 -0.70 20.25 -15.20
C ALA A 397 -0.07 20.81 -16.48
N TRP A 398 1.25 21.06 -16.48
CA TRP A 398 1.98 21.50 -17.67
C TRP A 398 1.99 20.46 -18.79
N LYS A 399 2.17 19.18 -18.47
CA LYS A 399 2.12 18.12 -19.49
C LYS A 399 0.73 18.03 -20.15
N ILE A 400 -0.34 18.16 -19.34
CA ILE A 400 -1.73 18.20 -19.83
C ILE A 400 -1.95 19.43 -20.71
N SER A 401 -1.54 20.62 -20.24
CA SER A 401 -1.77 21.88 -20.96
C SER A 401 -1.02 21.97 -22.29
N THR A 402 0.14 21.32 -22.39
CA THR A 402 0.93 21.26 -23.62
C THR A 402 0.51 20.16 -24.59
N ASN A 403 -0.58 19.44 -24.29
CA ASN A 403 -1.07 18.29 -25.06
C ASN A 403 0.03 17.24 -25.32
N LYS A 404 1.00 17.12 -24.41
CA LYS A 404 1.95 16.00 -24.37
C LYS A 404 1.17 14.80 -23.83
N THR A 405 0.34 14.21 -24.69
CA THR A 405 -0.63 13.11 -24.43
C THR A 405 -0.02 11.83 -23.87
N ASN A 406 1.31 11.73 -23.79
CA ASN A 406 2.01 10.63 -23.14
C ASN A 406 1.92 10.65 -21.60
N LEU A 407 0.94 11.35 -20.99
CA LEU A 407 0.46 10.95 -19.66
C LEU A 407 -0.38 9.67 -19.79
N ILE A 408 0.23 8.60 -20.29
CA ILE A 408 -0.34 7.26 -20.17
C ILE A 408 -0.05 6.81 -18.75
N ALA A 409 -0.68 7.45 -17.76
CA ALA A 409 -0.65 6.99 -16.38
C ALA A 409 -2.08 6.80 -15.93
N THR A 410 -2.48 5.55 -15.72
CA THR A 410 -3.78 5.27 -15.12
C THR A 410 -3.68 5.57 -13.63
N PRO A 411 -4.46 6.51 -13.05
CA PRO A 411 -4.47 6.70 -11.60
C PRO A 411 -4.78 5.36 -10.92
N LYS A 412 -3.86 4.89 -10.08
CA LYS A 412 -4.06 3.67 -9.28
C LYS A 412 -4.21 4.03 -7.81
N ASN A 413 -5.25 3.48 -7.16
CA ASN A 413 -5.49 3.69 -5.74
C ASN A 413 -4.45 2.95 -4.88
N LYS A 414 -3.56 3.70 -4.24
CA LYS A 414 -2.47 3.15 -3.41
C LYS A 414 -2.93 2.12 -2.37
N ALA A 415 -4.09 2.32 -1.74
CA ALA A 415 -4.63 1.39 -0.75
C ALA A 415 -5.05 0.05 -1.37
N LEU A 416 -5.60 0.07 -2.59
CA LEU A 416 -6.02 -1.15 -3.30
C LEU A 416 -4.86 -1.96 -3.88
N TYR A 417 -3.73 -1.29 -4.11
CA TYR A 417 -2.57 -1.88 -4.77
C TYR A 417 -1.37 -2.08 -3.82
N GLY A 418 -1.48 -1.75 -2.54
CA GLY A 418 -0.43 -1.95 -1.54
C GLY A 418 0.85 -1.16 -1.81
N TRP A 419 0.74 -0.02 -2.50
CA TRP A 419 1.91 0.76 -2.90
C TRP A 419 2.60 1.36 -1.66
N ARG A 420 3.94 1.25 -1.54
CA ARG A 420 4.74 1.99 -0.54
C ARG A 420 5.62 3.02 -1.25
N ALA A 421 5.77 4.19 -0.64
CA ALA A 421 6.72 5.19 -1.09
C ALA A 421 8.14 4.61 -1.05
N TRP A 422 8.94 4.90 -2.08
CA TRP A 422 10.34 4.48 -2.15
C TRP A 422 11.22 5.13 -1.09
N THR A 423 10.71 6.18 -0.45
CA THR A 423 11.33 6.82 0.69
C THR A 423 10.35 6.91 1.84
N GLN A 424 10.84 6.68 3.06
CA GLN A 424 10.08 6.87 4.29
C GLN A 424 10.69 8.00 5.08
N ARG A 425 9.84 8.84 5.67
CA ARG A 425 10.29 9.94 6.52
C ARG A 425 10.86 9.39 7.84
N TRP A 426 12.09 9.76 8.20
CA TRP A 426 12.71 9.43 9.49
C TRP A 426 12.77 10.62 10.45
N ALA A 427 12.62 11.85 9.93
CA ALA A 427 12.50 13.08 10.70
C ALA A 427 11.48 14.01 10.05
N PRO A 428 10.72 14.83 10.81
CA PRO A 428 9.87 15.84 10.22
C PRO A 428 10.71 16.89 9.46
N ALA A 429 10.29 17.29 8.27
CA ALA A 429 10.88 18.44 7.59
C ALA A 429 10.72 19.72 8.42
N PRO A 430 11.60 20.72 8.28
CA PRO A 430 11.46 22.01 8.96
C PRO A 430 10.13 22.70 8.65
N VAL A 431 9.60 23.42 9.65
CA VAL A 431 8.41 24.26 9.47
C VAL A 431 8.73 25.39 8.49
N ASP A 432 7.85 25.61 7.52
CA ASP A 432 7.90 26.79 6.68
C ASP A 432 7.57 28.03 7.52
N MET A 433 8.60 28.85 7.73
CA MET A 433 8.53 30.06 8.55
C MET A 433 7.93 31.26 7.81
N ARG A 434 7.61 31.14 6.51
CA ARG A 434 6.97 32.22 5.75
C ARG A 434 5.57 32.51 6.30
N GLN A 435 5.22 33.79 6.40
CA GLN A 435 3.89 34.23 6.84
C GLN A 435 2.87 34.21 5.69
N CYS A 436 2.72 33.06 5.05
CA CYS A 436 1.79 32.89 3.93
C CYS A 436 0.33 32.80 4.41
N ARG A 437 -0.62 33.26 3.58
CA ARG A 437 -2.06 33.15 3.88
C ARG A 437 -2.49 31.70 3.97
N VAL A 438 -1.91 30.84 3.14
CA VAL A 438 -2.01 29.38 3.21
C VAL A 438 -0.67 28.87 3.74
N GLN A 439 -0.70 28.17 4.88
CA GLN A 439 0.51 27.60 5.45
C GLN A 439 0.82 26.30 4.72
N VAL A 440 2.01 26.23 4.14
CA VAL A 440 2.48 25.23 3.17
C VAL A 440 2.99 23.98 3.88
N TYR A 441 3.82 24.16 4.93
CA TYR A 441 4.16 23.11 5.88
C TYR A 441 4.32 23.74 7.25
N GLY A 442 3.26 23.71 8.05
CA GLY A 442 3.18 24.43 9.31
C GLY A 442 3.56 23.60 10.53
N PHE A 443 3.36 24.22 11.71
CA PHE A 443 3.54 23.54 12.99
C PHE A 443 2.61 22.32 13.14
N ILE A 444 1.42 22.36 12.53
CA ILE A 444 0.45 21.25 12.60
C ILE A 444 1.00 20.05 11.84
N GLU A 445 1.42 20.25 10.59
CA GLU A 445 1.99 19.22 9.72
C GLU A 445 3.27 18.64 10.32
N TYR A 446 4.13 19.49 10.88
CA TYR A 446 5.32 19.09 11.62
C TYR A 446 4.98 18.16 12.79
N HIS A 447 3.97 18.51 13.59
CA HIS A 447 3.55 17.70 14.73
C HIS A 447 2.84 16.40 14.32
N HIS A 448 2.07 16.39 13.23
CA HIS A 448 1.50 15.17 12.65
C HIS A 448 2.61 14.23 12.16
N ALA A 449 3.60 14.76 11.43
CA ALA A 449 4.75 13.98 10.98
C ALA A 449 5.54 13.39 12.16
N LEU A 450 5.78 14.16 13.22
CA LEU A 450 6.41 13.65 14.45
C LEU A 450 5.65 12.47 15.08
N GLY A 451 4.32 12.55 15.11
CA GLY A 451 3.47 11.48 15.63
C GLY A 451 3.60 10.17 14.83
N ASN A 452 3.81 10.28 13.52
CA ASN A 452 3.97 9.13 12.62
C ASN A 452 5.39 8.55 12.61
N ILE A 453 6.40 9.31 13.05
CA ILE A 453 7.83 8.94 13.02
C ILE A 453 8.30 8.38 14.36
N SER A 454 7.76 8.88 15.48
CA SER A 454 8.23 8.50 16.82
C SER A 454 7.62 7.18 17.28
N SER A 455 8.47 6.30 17.82
CA SER A 455 8.08 5.05 18.48
C SER A 455 6.99 5.30 19.54
N CYS A 456 5.79 4.85 19.22
CA CYS A 456 4.72 4.33 20.08
C CYS A 456 4.25 5.04 21.37
N GLU A 457 4.75 6.19 21.85
CA GLU A 457 4.34 6.64 23.21
C GLU A 457 3.81 8.04 23.43
N LYS A 458 3.97 9.02 22.52
CA LYS A 458 3.80 10.42 22.97
C LYS A 458 2.51 11.14 22.63
N ARG A 459 1.60 10.65 21.78
CA ARG A 459 0.40 11.43 21.38
C ARG A 459 -0.81 10.59 20.99
N ILE A 460 -1.51 10.00 21.96
CA ILE A 460 -2.83 9.38 21.77
C ILE A 460 -3.79 10.01 22.78
N GLU A 461 -4.86 10.62 22.30
CA GLU A 461 -5.90 11.19 23.18
C GLU A 461 -6.99 10.15 23.51
N ASP A 462 -7.28 9.21 22.60
CA ASP A 462 -8.27 8.14 22.81
C ASP A 462 -7.69 6.74 22.54
N LYS A 463 -7.23 6.11 23.63
CA LYS A 463 -6.76 4.72 23.62
C LYS A 463 -7.86 3.72 23.21
N TRP A 464 -9.14 4.07 23.35
CA TRP A 464 -10.25 3.16 23.12
C TRP A 464 -10.68 3.13 21.65
N GLY A 465 -10.61 4.28 20.96
CA GLY A 465 -10.90 4.45 19.54
C GLY A 465 -9.76 4.11 18.56
N CYS A 466 -8.57 3.74 19.06
CA CYS A 466 -7.41 3.41 18.24
C CYS A 466 -6.91 1.98 18.52
N LYS A 467 -6.44 1.26 17.49
CA LYS A 467 -5.72 -0.01 17.66
C LYS A 467 -4.26 0.21 17.26
N ALA A 468 -3.34 -0.04 18.18
CA ALA A 468 -1.93 -0.17 17.85
C ALA A 468 -1.72 -1.49 17.12
N ASP A 469 -1.13 -1.45 15.95
CA ASP A 469 -0.53 -2.63 15.32
C ASP A 469 0.82 -2.93 16.02
N PRO A 470 1.25 -4.21 16.14
CA PRO A 470 2.61 -4.58 16.55
C PRO A 470 3.76 -3.79 15.88
N ASP A 471 3.54 -3.22 14.69
CA ASP A 471 4.50 -2.34 13.98
C ASP A 471 4.38 -0.83 14.33
N CYS A 472 3.71 -0.47 15.42
CA CYS A 472 3.48 0.93 15.82
C CYS A 472 2.67 1.77 14.81
N LYS A 473 1.81 1.13 14.00
CA LYS A 473 0.81 1.82 13.16
C LYS A 473 -0.50 1.97 13.93
N TRP A 474 -1.06 3.17 13.98
CA TRP A 474 -2.34 3.44 14.64
C TRP A 474 -3.49 3.33 13.64
N ILE A 475 -4.37 2.36 13.87
CA ILE A 475 -5.55 2.12 13.03
C ILE A 475 -6.78 2.72 13.72
N PRO A 476 -7.57 3.61 13.07
CA PRO A 476 -8.82 4.08 13.63
C PRO A 476 -9.79 2.90 13.74
N LYS A 477 -10.37 2.67 14.92
CA LYS A 477 -11.55 1.81 15.01
C LYS A 477 -12.71 2.56 14.38
N PHE A 478 -13.56 1.84 13.65
CA PHE A 478 -14.60 2.29 12.70
C PHE A 478 -15.54 3.43 13.16
N GLN A 479 -15.49 3.87 14.43
CA GLN A 479 -16.38 4.88 15.01
C GLN A 479 -15.79 6.30 15.09
N SER A 480 -14.46 6.51 15.12
CA SER A 480 -13.89 7.85 15.39
C SER A 480 -13.17 8.51 14.20
N GLY A 481 -12.75 7.75 13.18
CA GLY A 481 -12.13 8.26 11.95
C GLY A 481 -10.79 8.99 12.10
N VAL A 482 -10.30 9.24 13.33
CA VAL A 482 -9.10 10.06 13.58
C VAL A 482 -8.34 9.55 14.82
N CYS A 483 -7.08 9.11 14.66
CA CYS A 483 -6.21 8.68 15.77
C CYS A 483 -5.45 9.83 16.46
N VAL A 484 -5.28 10.97 15.77
CA VAL A 484 -4.54 12.15 16.25
C VAL A 484 -5.39 13.39 15.99
N ARG A 485 -5.84 14.10 17.04
CA ARG A 485 -6.70 15.27 16.87
C ARG A 485 -5.94 16.47 16.31
N ASP A 486 -6.49 17.08 15.27
CA ASP A 486 -6.04 18.36 14.69
C ASP A 486 -6.22 19.52 15.71
N TRP A 487 -5.12 20.22 16.00
CA TRP A 487 -5.08 21.35 16.94
C TRP A 487 -5.67 22.66 16.37
N SER A 488 -6.20 22.65 15.14
CA SER A 488 -6.84 23.81 14.51
C SER A 488 -7.97 24.44 15.35
N TYR A 489 -8.60 23.68 16.26
CA TYR A 489 -9.61 24.20 17.19
C TYR A 489 -9.02 25.04 18.33
N HIS A 490 -7.89 24.62 18.92
CA HIS A 490 -7.25 25.37 20.02
C HIS A 490 -6.62 26.68 19.54
N TYR A 491 -6.04 26.70 18.33
CA TYR A 491 -5.49 27.94 17.78
C TYR A 491 -6.58 28.95 17.40
N LYS A 492 -7.75 28.48 16.91
CA LYS A 492 -8.94 29.32 16.68
C LYS A 492 -9.51 29.87 17.99
N VAL A 493 -9.54 29.08 19.07
CA VAL A 493 -9.96 29.53 20.41
C VAL A 493 -8.98 30.55 21.00
N LEU A 494 -7.66 30.34 20.86
CA LEU A 494 -6.64 31.30 21.31
C LEU A 494 -6.62 32.59 20.49
N LYS A 495 -6.87 32.55 19.17
CA LYS A 495 -7.09 33.76 18.35
C LYS A 495 -8.39 34.48 18.74
N LYS A 496 -9.47 33.77 19.08
CA LYS A 496 -10.72 34.36 19.59
C LYS A 496 -10.54 34.98 20.99
N ALA A 497 -9.73 34.37 21.85
CA ALA A 497 -9.39 34.88 23.18
C ALA A 497 -8.52 36.14 23.09
N ARG A 498 -7.51 36.17 22.20
CA ARG A 498 -6.70 37.38 21.94
C ARG A 498 -7.52 38.55 21.36
N LYS A 499 -8.52 38.28 20.50
CA LYS A 499 -9.43 39.33 19.99
C LYS A 499 -10.43 39.86 21.04
N ARG A 500 -10.67 39.13 22.15
CA ARG A 500 -11.60 39.55 23.22
C ARG A 500 -10.95 40.36 24.35
N HIS A 501 -9.64 40.58 24.33
CA HIS A 501 -8.93 41.29 25.42
C HIS A 501 -8.35 42.66 25.05
N TRP A 502 -8.71 43.23 23.91
CA TRP A 502 -8.39 44.62 23.59
C TRP A 502 -9.65 45.44 23.28
N LYS A 503 -10.30 45.93 24.34
CA LYS A 503 -11.05 47.18 24.31
C LYS A 503 -10.67 47.99 25.56
N PRO A 504 -9.95 49.11 25.44
CA PRO A 504 -9.77 50.01 26.57
C PRO A 504 -11.07 50.81 26.76
N ARG A 505 -11.85 50.49 27.80
CA ARG A 505 -12.91 51.38 28.28
C ARG A 505 -12.37 52.19 29.45
N TRP A 506 -11.83 53.36 29.13
CA TRP A 506 -11.75 54.47 30.09
C TRP A 506 -13.10 55.18 30.11
N ARG A 507 -13.81 55.13 31.25
CA ARG A 507 -14.65 56.24 31.72
C ARG A 507 -14.67 56.22 33.24
N VAL A 508 -14.16 57.31 33.79
CA VAL A 508 -14.08 57.66 35.21
C VAL A 508 -15.42 58.25 35.65
N LYS A 509 -15.78 58.03 36.93
CA LYS A 509 -16.51 58.90 37.90
C LYS A 509 -17.79 58.28 38.56
N PRO A 510 -18.15 58.66 39.82
CA PRO A 510 -17.80 57.88 41.02
C PRO A 510 -18.97 57.75 42.07
N TRP A 511 -18.64 57.18 43.24
CA TRP A 511 -19.21 57.38 44.60
C TRP A 511 -20.20 56.36 45.23
N ARG A 512 -19.83 56.00 46.49
CA ARG A 512 -20.63 55.64 47.71
C ARG A 512 -21.44 54.33 47.67
N ARG A 513 -21.60 53.55 48.75
CA ARG A 513 -21.00 53.41 50.11
C ARG A 513 -21.65 52.15 50.74
N TRP A 514 -20.94 51.52 51.69
CA TRP A 514 -21.42 50.82 52.90
C TRP A 514 -21.85 49.34 52.78
N HIS A 515 -21.04 48.41 53.32
CA HIS A 515 -21.09 47.77 54.67
C HIS A 515 -21.95 46.50 54.62
N LYS A 516 -21.73 45.38 55.30
CA LYS A 516 -20.83 44.73 56.29
C LYS A 516 -21.18 43.23 56.07
N GLY A 517 -20.42 42.18 56.30
CA GLY A 517 -19.25 41.93 57.12
C GLY A 517 -19.32 40.45 57.53
N ARG A 518 -18.14 39.83 57.72
CA ARG A 518 -17.83 38.71 58.64
C ARG A 518 -18.54 37.35 58.43
N SER A 519 -17.96 36.17 58.65
CA SER A 519 -16.60 35.59 58.70
C SER A 519 -16.71 34.28 59.52
N TRP A 520 -15.81 33.32 59.24
CA TRP A 520 -15.45 32.12 60.03
C TRP A 520 -16.48 30.97 60.05
N ALA A 521 -16.13 29.69 60.15
CA ALA A 521 -14.91 28.89 59.92
C ALA A 521 -15.27 27.46 60.37
N GLN A 522 -14.69 26.44 59.70
CA GLN A 522 -14.37 25.08 60.23
C GLN A 522 -15.56 24.25 60.77
N THR A 523 -15.62 22.92 60.73
CA THR A 523 -14.64 21.84 60.91
C THR A 523 -15.31 20.53 60.44
N GLU A 524 -14.49 19.51 60.08
CA GLU A 524 -14.60 18.05 60.37
C GLU A 524 -15.99 17.39 60.34
N GLY A 525 -16.26 16.30 59.61
CA GLY A 525 -15.58 14.99 59.59
C GLY A 525 -16.65 13.90 59.84
N GLY A 526 -16.54 12.71 59.24
CA GLY A 526 -17.38 11.55 59.62
C GLY A 526 -17.75 10.59 58.49
N ASN A 527 -17.14 9.40 58.52
CA ASN A 527 -17.58 8.16 57.88
C ASN A 527 -18.91 7.66 58.50
N TYR A 528 -19.71 6.91 57.75
CA TYR A 528 -20.13 5.53 58.08
C TYR A 528 -21.00 4.92 56.96
N ASP A 529 -20.80 3.61 56.78
CA ASP A 529 -21.48 2.69 55.86
C ASP A 529 -22.98 2.50 56.14
N SER A 530 -23.67 1.97 55.12
CA SER A 530 -24.35 0.66 55.13
C SER A 530 -25.84 0.65 54.75
N LEU A 531 -26.15 -0.39 53.93
CA LEU A 531 -27.43 -1.11 53.77
C LEU A 531 -28.59 -0.35 53.11
N ALA A 532 -29.51 -0.95 52.34
CA ALA A 532 -29.68 -2.23 51.65
C ALA A 532 -31.04 -2.10 50.91
N GLN A 533 -31.36 -3.09 50.06
CA GLN A 533 -32.70 -3.55 49.64
C GLN A 533 -33.09 -3.34 48.17
N GLU A 534 -33.06 -4.46 47.45
CA GLU A 534 -33.99 -4.79 46.36
C GLU A 534 -35.40 -5.07 46.94
N PRO A 535 -36.46 -5.09 46.10
CA PRO A 535 -36.80 -6.33 45.38
C PRO A 535 -37.32 -6.15 43.93
N HIS A 536 -37.12 -7.20 43.12
CA HIS A 536 -37.83 -7.60 41.89
C HIS A 536 -39.32 -7.98 42.18
N PRO A 537 -40.25 -8.23 41.21
CA PRO A 537 -40.04 -9.02 39.96
C PRO A 537 -40.96 -8.72 38.71
N ASP A 538 -40.72 -9.49 37.64
CA ASP A 538 -41.59 -9.91 36.48
C ASP A 538 -41.99 -8.84 35.42
N ASP A 539 -42.04 -9.06 34.09
CA ASP A 539 -42.40 -10.24 33.28
C ASP A 539 -41.82 -10.20 31.84
N GLU A 540 -41.53 -11.41 31.33
CA GLU A 540 -41.73 -12.03 30.00
C GLU A 540 -41.56 -11.33 28.61
N ASN A 541 -40.78 -12.06 27.77
CA ASN A 541 -40.96 -12.41 26.34
C ASN A 541 -40.91 -11.33 25.23
N VAL A 542 -40.17 -11.63 24.14
CA VAL A 542 -40.61 -11.63 22.72
C VAL A 542 -39.43 -11.86 21.73
N HIS A 543 -39.58 -12.96 20.96
CA HIS A 543 -39.26 -13.29 19.56
C HIS A 543 -37.97 -12.88 18.80
N GLU A 544 -37.50 -13.88 18.05
CA GLU A 544 -36.60 -13.90 16.89
C GLU A 544 -37.24 -13.35 15.59
N ASP A 545 -36.40 -12.65 14.80
CA ASP A 545 -36.31 -12.50 13.31
C ASP A 545 -37.49 -11.90 12.46
N PRO A 546 -37.26 -11.41 11.20
CA PRO A 546 -36.04 -11.28 10.39
C PRO A 546 -35.83 -9.92 9.64
N VAL A 547 -34.69 -9.88 8.95
CA VAL A 547 -34.19 -8.92 7.95
C VAL A 547 -35.15 -8.68 6.77
N HIS A 548 -35.39 -7.40 6.43
CA HIS A 548 -36.03 -6.99 5.17
C HIS A 548 -35.00 -6.48 4.15
N PHE A 549 -34.92 -7.17 3.01
CA PHE A 549 -34.35 -6.69 1.74
C PHE A 549 -35.28 -5.66 1.09
N MET A 550 -34.70 -4.57 0.56
CA MET A 550 -35.40 -3.63 -0.33
C MET A 550 -34.89 -3.82 -1.76
N GLN A 551 -35.70 -4.47 -2.59
CA GLN A 551 -35.55 -4.51 -4.05
C GLN A 551 -35.97 -3.15 -4.65
N LEU A 552 -35.12 -2.56 -5.48
CA LEU A 552 -35.52 -1.48 -6.40
C LEU A 552 -35.59 -2.03 -7.83
N SER A 553 -36.81 -2.15 -8.32
CA SER A 553 -37.15 -2.45 -9.70
C SER A 553 -36.76 -1.30 -10.63
N LYS A 554 -36.16 -1.59 -11.79
CA LYS A 554 -36.22 -0.71 -12.97
C LYS A 554 -36.71 -1.50 -14.17
N LYS A 555 -37.89 -1.13 -14.64
CA LYS A 555 -38.53 -1.58 -15.89
C LYS A 555 -37.77 -1.03 -17.10
N ARG A 556 -37.63 -1.89 -18.12
CA ARG A 556 -37.29 -1.55 -19.51
C ARG A 556 -38.49 -0.91 -20.23
N GLY A 557 -38.20 -0.07 -21.21
CA GLY A 557 -39.10 0.42 -22.27
C GLY A 557 -38.44 1.55 -23.07
N PRO A 558 -38.74 1.72 -24.39
CA PRO A 558 -37.76 1.44 -25.45
C PRO A 558 -37.33 2.63 -26.32
N GLU A 559 -36.26 2.36 -27.11
CA GLU A 559 -35.87 2.83 -28.45
C GLU A 559 -36.14 4.28 -28.90
N LEU A 560 -35.04 4.99 -29.19
CA LEU A 560 -34.64 5.44 -30.55
C LEU A 560 -33.12 5.59 -30.62
#